data_AF-A0AB73KB51-F1
#
_entry.id   AF-A0AB73KB51-F1
#
_cell.length_a   1.000
_cell.length_b   1.000
_cell.length_c   1.000
_cell.angle_alpha   90.00
_cell.angle_beta   90.00
_cell.angle_gamma   90.00
#
_symmetry.space_group_name_H-M   'P 1'
#
loop_
_entity.id
_entity.type
_entity.pdbx_description
1 polymer ?
#
loop_
_entity_poly.entity_id
_entity_poly.type
_entity_poly.pdbx_seq_one_letter_code
_entity_poly.pdbx_strand_id
1 'polypeptide(L)'
;MVYKGLEAAPEDSACVGGFEVEGVKQCTHGPDSPPKGVDITKDTPPAVKAAVVSSIPKAGGGKAPGGAELLSDVPATLDAAHPGKAIASAPPASTGTTGTAAKSAAAQDAASAVICDGDGSTGNRVQVVYAHGPGANRFAEYLPSFKKWAHDSDVIYNASATETGGVRHIRYVTESDCTVAVLNLEVPASAMQDFSATNQALAAQGLNRRDRKYMIFADSNVYCGIGSFAGDERPGPENSSNFGPSYGRTDSGCWGGSTPAHELGHNLGAVNNSAPHTSRGGHCVDEWDIMCYSDTPYYPQMQIHCPNRSSDDRLDCNHDDYFNTNPQPGSYLTTHWNIANNQFLLSNGGSNPNPNPTPSPTPSPTRTTGPTPNPTTTTPDPNPTTGPDVVVSQVTQNSAVLTWKPASGATGYDLLLDQKAIGNVKATTVRVVSLKPGTQYKVAVAVHGADGKVSAPGRQAAFRTQPAGGTTAGPVEPGKRYLMLNSFTGQAADMYGASRANGAVLIGYQRHGYTNQQWLFENVGGGYVRVKSAVSGKCLQIGGKPVAGQWIAQQPCGTAASQAWKITANATGYTLGVKGSPLVLGVSNRDYYGGALLELQQPGNQAWQRWTFQQSTS
;
A
#
# COMPACT_ATOMS: atom_id res chain seq x y z
N MET A 1 -27.53 8.16 12.06
CA MET A 1 -26.78 6.89 12.19
C MET A 1 -27.55 5.80 11.45
N VAL A 2 -26.88 4.99 10.63
CA VAL A 2 -27.49 3.93 9.80
C VAL A 2 -27.03 2.56 10.27
N TYR A 3 -27.96 1.76 10.82
CA TYR A 3 -27.69 0.39 11.31
C TYR A 3 -28.11 -0.70 10.32
N LYS A 4 -28.53 -0.32 9.10
CA LYS A 4 -28.92 -1.27 8.07
C LYS A 4 -27.74 -2.21 7.77
N GLY A 5 -28.00 -3.52 7.68
CA GLY A 5 -26.97 -4.54 7.47
C GLY A 5 -26.17 -4.88 8.73
N LEU A 6 -26.60 -4.43 9.91
CA LEU A 6 -26.04 -4.76 11.21
C LEU A 6 -27.10 -5.40 12.10
N GLU A 7 -26.74 -6.46 12.81
CA GLU A 7 -27.59 -7.14 13.80
C GLU A 7 -26.95 -7.02 15.18
N ALA A 8 -27.75 -6.68 16.20
CA ALA A 8 -27.23 -6.63 17.58
C ALA A 8 -26.75 -8.02 18.00
N ALA A 9 -25.51 -8.11 18.50
CA ALA A 9 -24.91 -9.38 18.81
C ALA A 9 -25.56 -10.05 20.04
N PRO A 10 -25.91 -11.35 19.95
CA PRO A 10 -26.34 -12.14 21.12
C PRO A 10 -25.27 -12.22 22.22
N GLU A 11 -25.66 -12.50 23.46
CA GLU A 11 -24.75 -12.62 24.61
C GLU A 11 -23.70 -13.73 24.46
N ASP A 12 -23.99 -14.77 23.68
CA ASP A 12 -23.09 -15.90 23.40
C ASP A 12 -22.29 -15.76 22.09
N SER A 13 -22.43 -14.62 21.40
CA SER A 13 -21.72 -14.34 20.15
C SER A 13 -20.29 -13.85 20.39
N ALA A 14 -19.42 -14.10 19.40
CA ALA A 14 -18.09 -13.51 19.36
C ALA A 14 -18.11 -11.97 19.20
N CYS A 15 -19.25 -11.39 18.79
CA CYS A 15 -19.45 -9.96 18.65
C CYS A 15 -20.15 -9.32 19.85
N VAL A 16 -20.27 -10.04 20.99
CA VAL A 16 -21.01 -9.59 22.17
C VAL A 16 -20.62 -8.16 22.58
N GLY A 17 -21.63 -7.33 22.84
CA GLY A 17 -21.46 -5.91 23.15
C GLY A 17 -21.24 -5.00 21.92
N GLY A 18 -21.40 -5.53 20.71
CA GLY A 18 -21.43 -4.77 19.46
C GLY A 18 -22.47 -5.34 18.48
N PHE A 19 -22.11 -5.37 17.19
CA PHE A 19 -22.99 -5.84 16.12
C PHE A 19 -22.31 -6.89 15.23
N GLU A 20 -23.09 -7.86 14.78
CA GLU A 20 -22.75 -8.73 13.66
C GLU A 20 -23.03 -8.03 12.34
N VAL A 21 -22.10 -8.11 11.39
CA VAL A 21 -22.27 -7.51 10.06
C VAL A 21 -22.94 -8.52 9.13
N GLU A 22 -24.13 -8.21 8.62
CA GLU A 22 -24.93 -9.14 7.82
C GLU A 22 -24.15 -9.68 6.60
N GLY A 23 -24.25 -10.99 6.34
CA GLY A 23 -23.66 -11.61 5.15
C GLY A 23 -22.13 -11.80 5.18
N VAL A 24 -21.45 -11.36 6.26
CA VAL A 24 -20.02 -11.60 6.48
C VAL A 24 -19.79 -12.01 7.93
N LYS A 25 -18.79 -12.87 8.20
CA LYS A 25 -18.46 -13.28 9.58
C LYS A 25 -17.54 -12.23 10.23
N GLN A 26 -18.06 -11.03 10.45
CA GLN A 26 -17.33 -9.91 11.04
C GLN A 26 -18.18 -9.18 12.07
N CYS A 27 -17.50 -8.63 13.07
CA CYS A 27 -18.08 -7.82 14.13
C CYS A 27 -17.77 -6.34 13.88
N THR A 28 -18.64 -5.44 14.35
CA THR A 28 -18.42 -3.98 14.35
C THR A 28 -18.91 -3.38 15.65
N HIS A 29 -18.32 -2.25 16.06
CA HIS A 29 -18.81 -1.49 17.21
C HIS A 29 -20.13 -0.77 16.88
N GLY A 30 -20.38 -0.47 15.60
CA GLY A 30 -21.55 0.27 15.13
C GLY A 30 -21.18 1.58 14.44
N PRO A 31 -22.16 2.42 14.10
CA PRO A 31 -21.91 3.74 13.54
C PRO A 31 -21.60 4.77 14.62
N ASP A 32 -20.55 5.56 14.41
CA ASP A 32 -20.14 6.60 15.35
C ASP A 32 -21.07 7.82 15.33
N SER A 33 -21.24 8.41 16.51
CA SER A 33 -21.88 9.72 16.63
C SER A 33 -20.94 10.81 16.10
N PRO A 34 -21.40 11.72 15.22
CA PRO A 34 -20.56 12.79 14.73
C PRO A 34 -20.09 13.70 15.89
N PRO A 35 -18.83 14.18 15.87
CA PRO A 35 -18.37 15.15 16.85
C PRO A 35 -19.26 16.40 16.89
N LYS A 36 -19.32 17.06 18.05
CA LYS A 36 -20.18 18.23 18.25
C LYS A 36 -19.85 19.33 17.22
N GLY A 37 -20.85 19.72 16.43
CA GLY A 37 -20.71 20.77 15.41
C GLY A 37 -20.29 20.27 14.03
N VAL A 38 -20.06 18.97 13.86
CA VAL A 38 -19.82 18.35 12.55
C VAL A 38 -21.16 18.04 11.88
N ASP A 39 -21.32 18.54 10.66
CA ASP A 39 -22.47 18.27 9.79
C ASP A 39 -22.06 17.24 8.73
N ILE A 40 -22.34 15.96 8.98
CA ILE A 40 -21.95 14.87 8.10
C ILE A 40 -22.55 14.95 6.69
N THR A 41 -23.55 15.81 6.49
CA THR A 41 -24.18 16.00 5.17
C THR A 41 -23.38 16.92 4.25
N LYS A 42 -22.38 17.63 4.80
CA LYS A 42 -21.50 18.53 4.07
C LYS A 42 -20.11 17.92 3.92
N ASP A 43 -19.60 17.93 2.70
CA ASP A 43 -18.28 17.39 2.43
C ASP A 43 -17.17 18.21 3.09
N THR A 44 -16.17 17.51 3.65
CA THR A 44 -14.92 18.12 4.08
C THR A 44 -14.14 18.62 2.86
N PRO A 45 -13.74 19.91 2.82
CA PRO A 45 -12.90 20.44 1.75
C PRO A 45 -11.54 19.73 1.66
N PRO A 46 -10.89 19.68 0.49
CA PRO A 46 -9.55 19.11 0.36
C PRO A 46 -8.56 19.81 1.31
N ALA A 47 -7.85 19.03 2.13
CA ALA A 47 -6.78 19.54 3.01
C ALA A 47 -5.54 19.97 2.22
N VAL A 48 -5.33 19.41 1.04
CA VAL A 48 -4.27 19.76 0.11
C VAL A 48 -4.89 20.01 -1.26
N LYS A 49 -4.57 21.16 -1.86
CA LYS A 49 -5.00 21.49 -3.22
C LYS A 49 -4.25 20.61 -4.22
N ALA A 50 -4.98 19.81 -4.98
CA ALA A 50 -4.42 19.07 -6.11
C ALA A 50 -3.90 20.04 -7.19
N ALA A 51 -2.76 19.70 -7.81
CA ALA A 51 -2.45 20.23 -9.12
C ALA A 51 -3.51 19.72 -10.11
N VAL A 52 -3.92 20.53 -11.08
CA VAL A 52 -4.98 20.14 -12.03
C VAL A 52 -4.53 18.89 -12.81
N VAL A 53 -5.19 17.73 -12.63
CA VAL A 53 -4.89 16.50 -13.39
C VAL A 53 -6.04 16.12 -14.32
N SER A 54 -5.63 15.67 -15.50
CA SER A 54 -6.32 15.64 -16.79
C SER A 54 -7.43 14.60 -16.96
N SER A 55 -8.46 14.98 -17.71
CA SER A 55 -9.33 14.07 -18.47
C SER A 55 -8.52 13.14 -19.39
N ILE A 56 -9.08 11.98 -19.79
CA ILE A 56 -8.46 11.03 -20.75
C ILE A 56 -7.75 11.80 -21.86
N PRO A 57 -6.41 11.81 -21.89
CA PRO A 57 -5.70 12.54 -22.92
C PRO A 57 -6.05 11.95 -24.28
N LYS A 58 -6.43 12.81 -25.24
CA LYS A 58 -6.67 12.38 -26.63
C LYS A 58 -5.49 11.52 -27.11
N ALA A 59 -5.76 10.53 -27.96
CA ALA A 59 -4.72 9.68 -28.54
C ALA A 59 -3.65 10.57 -29.17
N GLY A 60 -2.49 10.67 -28.51
CA GLY A 60 -1.40 11.54 -28.93
C GLY A 60 -0.71 10.93 -30.14
N GLY A 61 -0.51 11.73 -31.18
CA GLY A 61 0.20 11.30 -32.38
C GLY A 61 1.64 10.86 -32.07
N GLY A 62 1.82 9.56 -31.83
CA GLY A 62 2.96 8.78 -32.30
C GLY A 62 4.34 8.98 -31.66
N LYS A 63 4.54 9.81 -30.63
CA LYS A 63 5.85 9.85 -29.95
C LYS A 63 5.83 9.04 -28.66
N ALA A 64 6.57 7.93 -28.65
CA ALA A 64 6.82 7.15 -27.45
C ALA A 64 7.51 8.03 -26.39
N PRO A 65 7.17 7.88 -25.10
CA PRO A 65 7.79 8.64 -24.03
C PRO A 65 9.31 8.37 -23.96
N GLY A 66 10.07 9.35 -23.49
CA GLY A 66 11.47 9.13 -23.13
C GLY A 66 11.55 8.29 -21.85
N GLY A 67 12.53 7.39 -21.74
CA GLY A 67 12.67 6.53 -20.55
C GLY A 67 12.79 7.28 -19.22
N ALA A 68 13.32 8.51 -19.22
CA ALA A 68 13.39 9.38 -18.06
C ALA A 68 12.03 10.00 -17.66
N GLU A 69 11.09 10.11 -18.60
CA GLU A 69 9.76 10.72 -18.40
C GLU A 69 8.78 9.74 -17.75
N LEU A 70 8.99 8.43 -17.92
CA LEU A 70 8.23 7.35 -17.28
C LEU A 70 8.66 7.06 -15.82
N LEU A 71 9.69 7.76 -15.33
CA LEU A 71 10.38 7.44 -14.09
C LEU A 71 10.33 8.55 -13.03
N SER A 72 9.48 9.58 -13.18
CA SER A 72 9.38 10.65 -12.18
C SER A 72 8.90 10.14 -10.81
N ASP A 73 8.15 9.04 -10.77
CA ASP A 73 7.41 8.56 -9.59
C ASP A 73 7.81 7.12 -9.17
N VAL A 74 8.94 6.61 -9.68
CA VAL A 74 9.40 5.21 -9.51
C VAL A 74 10.77 5.25 -8.81
N PRO A 75 11.16 4.27 -7.96
CA PRO A 75 12.45 4.35 -7.30
C PRO A 75 13.56 4.29 -8.36
N ALA A 76 14.72 4.88 -8.05
CA ALA A 76 15.86 4.92 -8.97
C ALA A 76 16.09 3.53 -9.57
N THR A 77 16.17 3.43 -10.90
CA THR A 77 16.16 2.14 -11.60
C THR A 77 17.48 1.89 -12.31
N LEU A 78 18.10 0.75 -12.01
CA LEU A 78 19.36 0.29 -12.61
C LEU A 78 19.13 -0.94 -13.49
N ASP A 79 19.75 -0.95 -14.67
CA ASP A 79 19.70 -2.06 -15.61
C ASP A 79 20.86 -3.04 -15.36
N ALA A 80 20.55 -4.26 -14.92
CA ALA A 80 21.59 -5.28 -14.78
C ALA A 80 22.22 -5.68 -16.13
N ALA A 81 21.51 -5.51 -17.25
CA ALA A 81 22.01 -5.84 -18.58
C ALA A 81 22.93 -4.76 -19.17
N HIS A 82 22.87 -3.52 -18.66
CA HIS A 82 23.68 -2.40 -19.14
C HIS A 82 24.37 -1.64 -17.98
N PRO A 83 25.38 -2.23 -17.32
CA PRO A 83 26.04 -1.63 -16.17
C PRO A 83 26.66 -0.26 -16.50
N GLY A 84 26.53 0.71 -15.59
CA GLY A 84 27.14 2.04 -15.73
C GLY A 84 26.34 3.06 -16.56
N LYS A 85 25.24 2.65 -17.19
CA LYS A 85 24.18 3.56 -17.64
C LYS A 85 23.02 3.46 -16.68
N ALA A 86 22.95 4.37 -15.69
CA ALA A 86 21.68 4.57 -14.98
C ALA A 86 20.61 4.91 -16.02
N ILE A 87 19.53 4.13 -16.10
CA ILE A 87 18.44 4.46 -17.03
C ILE A 87 17.76 5.77 -16.57
N ALA A 88 17.84 6.08 -15.27
CA ALA A 88 17.66 7.42 -14.73
C ALA A 88 18.42 7.60 -13.40
N SER A 89 19.08 8.74 -13.23
CA SER A 89 19.39 9.30 -11.93
C SER A 89 18.20 10.16 -11.50
N ALA A 90 17.52 9.80 -10.41
CA ALA A 90 16.64 10.75 -9.73
C ALA A 90 17.45 12.04 -9.45
N PRO A 91 16.86 13.23 -9.53
CA PRO A 91 17.59 14.43 -9.17
C PRO A 91 18.13 14.29 -7.74
N PRO A 92 19.31 14.83 -7.41
CA PRO A 92 19.66 15.02 -6.01
C PRO A 92 18.54 15.79 -5.31
N ALA A 93 18.31 15.50 -4.03
CA ALA A 93 17.68 16.45 -3.13
C ALA A 93 18.45 17.77 -3.25
N SER A 94 17.92 18.74 -4.00
CA SER A 94 18.63 19.97 -4.27
C SER A 94 18.42 20.92 -3.10
N THR A 95 19.49 21.15 -2.37
CA THR A 95 19.64 22.36 -1.57
C THR A 95 19.79 23.54 -2.54
N GLY A 96 18.72 24.31 -2.74
CA GLY A 96 18.77 25.70 -3.23
C GLY A 96 18.44 25.97 -4.70
N THR A 97 17.36 26.76 -4.88
CA THR A 97 17.10 27.84 -5.88
C THR A 97 17.68 27.69 -7.29
N THR A 98 16.90 27.66 -8.40
CA THR A 98 15.81 28.56 -8.82
C THR A 98 14.88 27.86 -9.83
N GLY A 99 13.56 28.06 -9.71
CA GLY A 99 12.54 27.49 -10.60
C GLY A 99 11.18 27.40 -9.89
N THR A 100 10.29 28.35 -10.16
CA THR A 100 9.12 28.67 -9.32
C THR A 100 7.90 27.74 -9.44
N ALA A 101 7.93 26.70 -10.30
CA ALA A 101 6.82 25.75 -10.43
C ALA A 101 7.05 24.39 -9.72
N ALA A 102 8.29 23.90 -9.66
CA ALA A 102 8.64 22.58 -9.11
C ALA A 102 8.71 22.52 -7.56
N LYS A 103 8.69 23.67 -6.88
CA LYS A 103 8.77 23.74 -5.41
C LYS A 103 7.46 23.37 -4.69
N SER A 104 6.32 23.33 -5.39
CA SER A 104 5.03 23.02 -4.74
C SER A 104 4.79 21.52 -4.57
N ALA A 105 5.08 20.70 -5.58
CA ALA A 105 4.86 19.25 -5.53
C ALA A 105 5.83 18.53 -4.58
N ALA A 106 7.13 18.82 -4.66
CA ALA A 106 8.14 18.20 -3.80
C ALA A 106 8.01 18.57 -2.30
N ALA A 107 7.44 19.75 -1.99
CA ALA A 107 7.15 20.14 -0.61
C ALA A 107 5.86 19.50 -0.07
N GLN A 108 4.91 19.15 -0.94
CA GLN A 108 3.68 18.44 -0.58
C GLN A 108 3.95 16.94 -0.33
N ASP A 109 4.85 16.31 -1.09
CA ASP A 109 5.23 14.90 -0.89
C ASP A 109 5.99 14.67 0.42
N ALA A 110 6.86 15.58 0.83
CA ALA A 110 7.57 15.49 2.11
C ALA A 110 6.65 15.65 3.34
N ALA A 111 5.55 16.40 3.21
CA ALA A 111 4.56 16.61 4.28
C ALA A 111 3.54 15.47 4.43
N SER A 112 3.61 14.47 3.53
CA SER A 112 2.71 13.31 3.48
C SER A 112 3.45 11.98 3.61
N ALA A 113 4.77 12.03 3.82
CA ALA A 113 5.64 10.86 3.85
C ALA A 113 5.42 10.06 5.13
N VAL A 114 5.24 8.75 4.99
CA VAL A 114 5.09 7.83 6.13
C VAL A 114 6.34 6.98 6.29
N ILE A 115 6.44 6.29 7.42
CA ILE A 115 7.50 5.32 7.63
C ILE A 115 7.29 4.12 6.70
N CYS A 116 8.19 3.98 5.73
CA CYS A 116 8.29 2.78 4.93
C CYS A 116 8.70 1.59 5.81
N ASP A 117 7.97 0.50 5.66
CA ASP A 117 8.42 -0.81 6.11
C ASP A 117 8.52 -1.76 4.92
N GLY A 118 9.70 -2.31 4.80
CA GLY A 118 10.09 -3.15 3.71
C GLY A 118 9.77 -2.69 2.32
N ASP A 119 9.03 -3.53 1.60
CA ASP A 119 8.78 -3.33 0.18
C ASP A 119 7.53 -2.50 -0.09
N GLY A 120 7.00 -1.89 0.97
CA GLY A 120 5.76 -1.14 0.96
C GLY A 120 4.50 -1.98 0.83
N SER A 121 4.55 -3.32 0.76
CA SER A 121 3.37 -4.12 0.42
C SER A 121 3.28 -5.50 1.10
N THR A 122 4.38 -6.14 1.46
CA THR A 122 4.40 -7.53 1.93
C THR A 122 4.19 -7.61 3.45
N GLY A 123 3.41 -8.59 3.90
CA GLY A 123 3.05 -8.78 5.31
C GLY A 123 1.86 -7.93 5.74
N ASN A 124 1.61 -7.88 7.05
CA ASN A 124 0.50 -7.10 7.62
C ASN A 124 0.61 -5.63 7.20
N ARG A 125 -0.43 -5.08 6.58
CA ARG A 125 -0.46 -3.69 6.12
C ARG A 125 -1.84 -3.06 6.23
N VAL A 126 -1.86 -1.76 6.55
CA VAL A 126 -3.05 -0.91 6.36
C VAL A 126 -3.08 -0.44 4.91
N GLN A 127 -4.12 -0.80 4.17
CA GLN A 127 -4.34 -0.35 2.80
C GLN A 127 -5.35 0.80 2.82
N VAL A 128 -4.96 1.96 2.30
CA VAL A 128 -5.88 3.08 2.13
C VAL A 128 -6.69 2.89 0.84
N VAL A 129 -7.98 3.13 0.93
CA VAL A 129 -8.96 2.95 -0.14
C VAL A 129 -9.84 4.19 -0.20
N TYR A 130 -9.94 4.79 -1.38
CA TYR A 130 -11.02 5.70 -1.71
C TYR A 130 -12.12 4.90 -2.42
N ALA A 131 -13.30 4.82 -1.81
CA ALA A 131 -14.44 4.09 -2.34
C ALA A 131 -15.51 5.08 -2.80
N HIS A 132 -16.01 4.94 -4.02
CA HIS A 132 -17.01 5.85 -4.57
C HIS A 132 -18.10 5.13 -5.37
N GLY A 133 -19.28 5.74 -5.44
CA GLY A 133 -20.35 5.31 -6.34
C GLY A 133 -20.09 5.71 -7.80
N PRO A 134 -20.83 5.15 -8.77
CA PRO A 134 -20.68 5.52 -10.17
C PRO A 134 -20.91 7.01 -10.40
N GLY A 135 -20.00 7.67 -11.12
CA GLY A 135 -20.10 9.10 -11.44
C GLY A 135 -19.70 10.08 -10.32
N ALA A 136 -19.32 9.60 -9.14
CA ALA A 136 -18.92 10.42 -8.00
C ALA A 136 -17.39 10.47 -7.78
N ASN A 137 -16.57 10.19 -8.80
CA ASN A 137 -15.13 10.03 -8.63
C ASN A 137 -14.40 11.39 -8.49
N ARG A 138 -14.02 11.72 -7.25
CA ARG A 138 -13.22 12.90 -6.87
C ARG A 138 -11.77 12.58 -6.55
N PHE A 139 -11.29 11.40 -6.94
CA PHE A 139 -9.98 10.91 -6.54
C PHE A 139 -8.82 11.85 -6.90
N ALA A 140 -8.81 12.40 -8.11
CA ALA A 140 -7.74 13.33 -8.53
C ALA A 140 -7.70 14.61 -7.68
N GLU A 141 -8.86 15.07 -7.20
CA GLU A 141 -8.96 16.24 -6.33
C GLU A 141 -8.49 15.94 -4.91
N TYR A 142 -8.82 14.75 -4.39
CA TYR A 142 -8.58 14.40 -2.99
C TYR A 142 -7.37 13.51 -2.73
N LEU A 143 -6.72 12.92 -3.73
CA LEU A 143 -5.57 12.04 -3.53
C LEU A 143 -4.47 12.64 -2.64
N PRO A 144 -4.03 13.90 -2.84
CA PRO A 144 -3.08 14.53 -1.91
C PRO A 144 -3.63 14.65 -0.48
N SER A 145 -4.94 14.87 -0.33
CA SER A 145 -5.60 14.94 0.97
C SER A 145 -5.70 13.57 1.64
N PHE A 146 -6.02 12.49 0.91
CA PHE A 146 -6.03 11.13 1.44
C PHE A 146 -4.65 10.70 1.94
N LYS A 147 -3.58 11.01 1.18
CA LYS A 147 -2.20 10.76 1.60
C LYS A 147 -1.85 11.56 2.86
N LYS A 148 -2.21 12.85 2.90
CA LYS A 148 -1.97 13.70 4.07
C LYS A 148 -2.73 13.18 5.30
N TRP A 149 -4.01 12.85 5.18
CA TRP A 149 -4.81 12.38 6.30
C TRP A 149 -4.32 11.02 6.82
N ALA A 150 -3.91 10.11 5.95
CA ALA A 150 -3.27 8.86 6.38
C ALA A 150 -1.95 9.11 7.15
N HIS A 151 -1.15 10.10 6.70
CA HIS A 151 0.03 10.56 7.45
C HIS A 151 -0.37 11.19 8.80
N ASP A 152 -1.40 12.03 8.85
CA ASP A 152 -1.86 12.63 10.10
C ASP A 152 -2.32 11.56 11.10
N SER A 153 -2.97 10.48 10.63
CA SER A 153 -3.28 9.32 11.45
C SER A 153 -2.03 8.65 12.02
N ASP A 154 -0.97 8.50 11.21
CA ASP A 154 0.31 7.95 11.68
C ASP A 154 0.94 8.81 12.79
N VAL A 155 0.88 10.13 12.63
CA VAL A 155 1.34 11.09 13.62
C VAL A 155 0.60 10.92 14.95
N ILE A 156 -0.72 10.68 14.94
CA ILE A 156 -1.51 10.42 16.15
C ILE A 156 -0.99 9.19 16.89
N TYR A 157 -0.82 8.05 16.19
CA TYR A 157 -0.31 6.82 16.80
C TYR A 157 1.10 7.01 17.38
N ASN A 158 1.98 7.69 16.65
CA ASN A 158 3.36 7.85 17.09
C ASN A 158 3.52 8.88 18.22
N ALA A 159 2.73 9.96 18.19
CA ALA A 159 2.71 10.93 19.27
C ALA A 159 2.21 10.30 20.57
N SER A 160 1.14 9.48 20.50
CA SER A 160 0.61 8.74 21.65
C SER A 160 1.62 7.72 22.18
N ALA A 161 2.35 7.04 21.29
CA ALA A 161 3.43 6.13 21.69
C ALA A 161 4.55 6.87 22.45
N THR A 162 4.89 8.08 22.02
CA THR A 162 5.96 8.89 22.61
C THR A 162 5.66 9.27 24.06
N GLU A 163 4.40 9.49 24.41
CA GLU A 163 3.97 9.83 25.78
C GLU A 163 4.28 8.71 26.78
N THR A 164 4.30 7.45 26.31
CA THR A 164 4.64 6.28 27.11
C THR A 164 6.07 5.77 26.86
N GLY A 165 6.90 6.56 26.16
CA GLY A 165 8.32 6.27 25.93
C GLY A 165 8.60 5.31 24.77
N GLY A 166 7.61 5.04 23.91
CA GLY A 166 7.73 4.17 22.74
C GLY A 166 7.60 4.89 21.41
N VAL A 167 7.59 4.09 20.34
CA VAL A 167 7.39 4.54 18.95
C VAL A 167 6.37 3.61 18.31
N ARG A 168 5.34 4.16 17.64
CA ARG A 168 4.36 3.37 16.88
C ARG A 168 3.95 4.10 15.61
N HIS A 169 4.34 3.54 14.48
CA HIS A 169 3.85 4.00 13.17
C HIS A 169 2.86 3.00 12.59
N ILE A 170 1.82 3.50 11.92
CA ILE A 170 0.91 2.69 11.13
C ILE A 170 1.68 2.08 9.96
N ARG A 171 1.59 0.76 9.83
CA ARG A 171 2.28 0.01 8.79
C ARG A 171 1.49 0.07 7.47
N TYR A 172 1.56 1.18 6.75
CA TYR A 172 0.83 1.36 5.50
C TYR A 172 1.36 0.54 4.32
N VAL A 173 0.47 0.23 3.38
CA VAL A 173 0.89 -0.03 2.00
C VAL A 173 1.43 1.27 1.42
N THR A 174 2.67 1.26 0.93
CA THR A 174 3.35 2.44 0.39
C THR A 174 3.74 2.25 -1.07
N GLU A 175 3.86 3.39 -1.75
CA GLU A 175 4.58 3.53 -2.99
C GLU A 175 6.09 3.48 -2.75
N SER A 176 6.86 3.48 -3.83
CA SER A 176 8.32 3.43 -3.78
C SER A 176 9.01 4.64 -3.17
N ASP A 177 8.31 5.77 -3.15
CA ASP A 177 8.75 7.05 -2.57
C ASP A 177 8.35 7.18 -1.09
N CYS A 178 7.81 6.10 -0.48
CA CYS A 178 7.31 6.09 0.89
C CYS A 178 6.09 6.97 1.15
N THR A 179 5.35 7.35 0.11
CA THR A 179 4.01 7.87 0.25
C THR A 179 3.00 6.72 0.33
N VAL A 180 1.85 6.97 0.96
CA VAL A 180 0.78 5.96 1.09
C VAL A 180 0.18 5.64 -0.28
N ALA A 181 0.06 4.34 -0.59
CA ALA A 181 -0.63 3.87 -1.77
C ALA A 181 -2.15 3.91 -1.53
N VAL A 182 -2.89 4.62 -2.38
CA VAL A 182 -4.35 4.79 -2.24
C VAL A 182 -5.07 4.14 -3.40
N LEU A 183 -5.87 3.10 -3.13
CA LEU A 183 -6.69 2.47 -4.17
C LEU A 183 -7.90 3.35 -4.48
N ASN A 184 -8.22 3.54 -5.76
CA ASN A 184 -9.44 4.20 -6.21
C ASN A 184 -10.45 3.16 -6.68
N LEU A 185 -11.49 2.86 -5.91
CA LEU A 185 -12.42 1.77 -6.20
C LEU A 185 -13.85 2.27 -6.40
N GLU A 186 -14.39 1.99 -7.58
CA GLU A 186 -15.81 2.17 -7.85
C GLU A 186 -16.59 0.97 -7.31
N VAL A 187 -17.62 1.23 -6.51
CA VAL A 187 -18.55 0.22 -6.00
C VAL A 187 -19.99 0.58 -6.40
N PRO A 188 -20.95 -0.37 -6.38
CA PRO A 188 -22.34 -0.06 -6.67
C PRO A 188 -22.87 1.07 -5.77
N ALA A 189 -23.74 1.95 -6.29
CA ALA A 189 -24.31 3.06 -5.50
C ALA A 189 -25.03 2.57 -4.23
N SER A 190 -25.64 1.38 -4.29
CA SER A 190 -26.27 0.73 -3.14
C SER A 190 -25.27 0.31 -2.06
N ALA A 191 -24.04 -0.04 -2.44
CA ALA A 191 -22.99 -0.44 -1.50
C ALA A 191 -22.51 0.74 -0.65
N MET A 192 -22.59 1.97 -1.17
CA MET A 192 -22.24 3.18 -0.42
C MET A 192 -23.23 3.51 0.70
N GLN A 193 -24.41 2.88 0.73
CA GLN A 193 -25.47 3.25 1.68
C GLN A 193 -25.34 2.61 3.06
N ASP A 194 -24.56 1.53 3.20
CA ASP A 194 -24.36 0.85 4.47
C ASP A 194 -23.01 0.10 4.54
N PHE A 195 -22.54 -0.17 5.75
CA PHE A 195 -21.22 -0.75 6.01
C PHE A 195 -21.09 -2.19 5.51
N SER A 196 -22.12 -3.02 5.71
CA SER A 196 -22.13 -4.41 5.24
C SER A 196 -21.98 -4.48 3.71
N ALA A 197 -22.82 -3.74 2.97
CA ALA A 197 -22.77 -3.74 1.52
C ALA A 197 -21.46 -3.16 0.97
N THR A 198 -20.87 -2.15 1.63
CA THR A 198 -19.52 -1.66 1.30
C THR A 198 -18.49 -2.78 1.43
N ASN A 199 -18.44 -3.46 2.58
CA ASN A 199 -17.45 -4.51 2.85
C ASN A 199 -17.58 -5.68 1.87
N GLN A 200 -18.82 -6.11 1.58
CA GLN A 200 -19.08 -7.17 0.60
C GLN A 200 -18.62 -6.76 -0.82
N ALA A 201 -18.89 -5.51 -1.24
CA ALA A 201 -18.48 -5.02 -2.54
C ALA A 201 -16.94 -4.95 -2.68
N LEU A 202 -16.23 -4.48 -1.65
CA LEU A 202 -14.77 -4.44 -1.62
C LEU A 202 -14.16 -5.85 -1.57
N ALA A 203 -14.72 -6.74 -0.73
CA ALA A 203 -14.29 -8.14 -0.65
C ALA A 203 -14.43 -8.85 -1.99
N ALA A 204 -15.51 -8.60 -2.75
CA ALA A 204 -15.72 -9.14 -4.09
C ALA A 204 -14.68 -8.65 -5.12
N GLN A 205 -14.02 -7.52 -4.87
CA GLN A 205 -12.89 -7.01 -5.66
C GLN A 205 -11.53 -7.56 -5.18
N GLY A 206 -11.52 -8.38 -4.13
CA GLY A 206 -10.33 -9.03 -3.58
C GLY A 206 -9.75 -8.35 -2.35
N LEU A 207 -10.43 -7.34 -1.79
CA LEU A 207 -10.03 -6.70 -0.54
C LEU A 207 -10.49 -7.55 0.66
N ASN A 208 -10.05 -8.80 0.72
CA ASN A 208 -10.46 -9.80 1.71
C ASN A 208 -9.26 -10.54 2.35
N ARG A 209 -8.08 -9.94 2.28
CA ARG A 209 -6.83 -10.58 2.73
C ARG A 209 -6.69 -10.57 4.25
N ARG A 210 -6.13 -11.66 4.80
CA ARG A 210 -5.88 -11.79 6.24
C ARG A 210 -4.75 -10.91 6.77
N ASP A 211 -3.87 -10.44 5.91
CA ASP A 211 -2.77 -9.53 6.24
C ASP A 211 -3.11 -8.07 5.92
N ARG A 212 -4.41 -7.72 5.89
CA ARG A 212 -4.89 -6.39 5.52
C ARG A 212 -5.93 -5.83 6.47
N LYS A 213 -5.77 -4.55 6.78
CA LYS A 213 -6.81 -3.67 7.32
C LYS A 213 -7.05 -2.57 6.31
N TYR A 214 -8.31 -2.25 6.04
CA TYR A 214 -8.70 -1.34 4.97
C TYR A 214 -9.21 -0.04 5.60
N MET A 215 -8.43 1.02 5.45
CA MET A 215 -8.82 2.38 5.83
C MET A 215 -9.54 3.01 4.64
N ILE A 216 -10.86 3.16 4.76
CA ILE A 216 -11.75 3.52 3.66
C ILE A 216 -12.20 4.98 3.83
N PHE A 217 -11.79 5.83 2.89
CA PHE A 217 -12.40 7.11 2.63
C PHE A 217 -13.56 6.90 1.64
N ALA A 218 -14.79 6.82 2.16
CA ALA A 218 -15.98 6.58 1.36
C ALA A 218 -16.61 7.91 0.91
N ASP A 219 -16.85 8.05 -0.40
CA ASP A 219 -17.52 9.20 -1.00
C ASP A 219 -19.04 9.10 -0.80
N SER A 220 -19.45 9.39 0.43
CA SER A 220 -20.80 9.22 0.96
C SER A 220 -20.97 10.06 2.22
N ASN A 221 -22.21 10.39 2.59
CA ASN A 221 -22.55 11.24 3.73
C ASN A 221 -23.50 10.50 4.71
N VAL A 222 -23.22 9.22 4.97
CA VAL A 222 -24.03 8.31 5.79
C VAL A 222 -23.47 8.19 7.21
N TYR A 223 -22.16 8.00 7.31
CA TYR A 223 -21.44 7.79 8.56
C TYR A 223 -20.58 9.00 8.93
N CYS A 224 -20.16 9.10 10.17
CA CYS A 224 -18.93 9.82 10.48
C CYS A 224 -17.78 8.83 10.46
N GLY A 225 -17.93 7.79 11.28
CA GLY A 225 -17.09 6.61 11.39
C GLY A 225 -17.93 5.33 11.51
N ILE A 226 -17.31 4.20 11.16
CA ILE A 226 -17.74 2.84 11.52
C ILE A 226 -16.59 1.85 11.23
N GLY A 227 -16.29 0.99 12.19
CA GLY A 227 -15.14 0.10 12.14
C GLY A 227 -15.46 -1.35 12.50
N SER A 228 -14.83 -2.30 11.81
CA SER A 228 -14.75 -3.67 12.30
C SER A 228 -14.07 -3.71 13.66
N PHE A 229 -14.62 -4.47 14.60
CA PHE A 229 -14.13 -4.56 15.97
C PHE A 229 -14.25 -5.99 16.47
N ALA A 230 -13.14 -6.64 16.80
CA ALA A 230 -13.13 -8.07 17.10
C ALA A 230 -13.55 -8.43 18.54
N GLY A 231 -13.53 -7.48 19.48
CA GLY A 231 -13.83 -7.74 20.90
C GLY A 231 -12.93 -8.78 21.59
N ASP A 232 -11.78 -9.11 20.99
CA ASP A 232 -10.86 -10.12 21.49
C ASP A 232 -9.89 -9.49 22.49
N GLU A 233 -10.01 -9.88 23.76
CA GLU A 233 -9.23 -9.30 24.85
C GLU A 233 -7.92 -10.05 25.15
N ARG A 234 -7.63 -11.15 24.43
CA ARG A 234 -6.43 -11.96 24.71
C ARG A 234 -5.15 -11.15 24.41
N PRO A 235 -4.18 -11.01 25.33
CA PRO A 235 -3.00 -10.15 25.13
C PRO A 235 -1.96 -10.72 24.15
N GLY A 236 -2.13 -11.98 23.73
CA GLY A 236 -1.14 -12.73 22.95
C GLY A 236 -1.18 -12.47 21.43
N PRO A 237 -0.20 -12.98 20.68
CA PRO A 237 -0.12 -12.82 19.23
C PRO A 237 -1.29 -13.47 18.47
N GLU A 238 -1.98 -14.42 19.08
CA GLU A 238 -3.17 -15.09 18.54
C GLU A 238 -4.45 -14.23 18.63
N ASN A 239 -4.37 -13.01 19.14
CA ASN A 239 -5.48 -12.07 19.15
C ASN A 239 -5.99 -11.84 17.72
N SER A 240 -7.30 -11.94 17.54
CA SER A 240 -7.98 -11.82 16.25
C SER A 240 -7.72 -10.47 15.56
N SER A 241 -7.47 -9.42 16.34
CA SER A 241 -7.13 -8.07 15.86
C SER A 241 -5.74 -7.99 15.20
N ASN A 242 -4.88 -8.99 15.36
CA ASN A 242 -3.63 -9.14 14.59
C ASN A 242 -3.84 -9.65 13.17
N PHE A 243 -5.09 -9.92 12.78
CA PHE A 243 -5.45 -10.39 11.46
C PHE A 243 -6.55 -9.53 10.87
N GLY A 244 -6.73 -9.68 9.57
CA GLY A 244 -7.86 -9.16 8.82
C GLY A 244 -8.62 -10.28 8.11
N PRO A 245 -9.44 -9.92 7.10
CA PRO A 245 -9.72 -8.54 6.71
C PRO A 245 -10.46 -7.78 7.81
N SER A 246 -10.14 -6.50 7.98
CA SER A 246 -10.90 -5.55 8.81
C SER A 246 -11.12 -4.28 8.00
N TYR A 247 -12.24 -3.61 8.21
CA TYR A 247 -12.62 -2.42 7.46
C TYR A 247 -12.91 -1.28 8.45
N GLY A 248 -12.37 -0.10 8.19
CA GLY A 248 -12.70 1.14 8.90
C GLY A 248 -13.15 2.16 7.87
N ARG A 249 -14.38 2.66 7.98
CA ARG A 249 -14.99 3.55 6.99
C ARG A 249 -15.22 4.93 7.57
N THR A 250 -14.73 5.94 6.86
CA THR A 250 -14.97 7.35 7.12
C THR A 250 -15.60 7.99 5.89
N ASP A 251 -16.72 8.68 6.10
CA ASP A 251 -17.52 9.31 5.06
C ASP A 251 -17.14 10.80 4.87
N SER A 252 -17.51 11.40 3.74
CA SER A 252 -16.93 12.67 3.28
C SER A 252 -17.13 13.86 4.21
N GLY A 253 -18.18 13.87 5.04
CA GLY A 253 -18.36 14.92 6.06
C GLY A 253 -17.49 14.77 7.31
N CYS A 254 -16.77 13.67 7.44
CA CYS A 254 -15.85 13.40 8.55
C CYS A 254 -14.43 13.02 8.10
N TRP A 255 -14.10 13.22 6.81
CA TRP A 255 -12.73 13.04 6.34
C TRP A 255 -11.77 13.97 7.09
N GLY A 256 -10.61 13.44 7.43
CA GLY A 256 -9.62 14.07 8.30
C GLY A 256 -8.56 13.04 8.70
N GLY A 257 -7.61 13.43 9.56
CA GLY A 257 -6.62 12.49 10.11
C GLY A 257 -7.11 11.68 11.31
N SER A 258 -7.99 12.28 12.11
CA SER A 258 -8.48 11.75 13.39
C SER A 258 -9.50 10.61 13.19
N THR A 259 -10.61 10.84 12.48
CA THR A 259 -11.63 9.81 12.24
C THR A 259 -11.09 8.48 11.66
N PRO A 260 -10.25 8.45 10.61
CA PRO A 260 -9.69 7.17 10.15
C PRO A 260 -8.70 6.55 11.15
N ALA A 261 -8.04 7.34 12.01
CA ALA A 261 -7.23 6.81 13.11
C ALA A 261 -8.11 6.16 14.19
N HIS A 262 -9.29 6.75 14.47
CA HIS A 262 -10.31 6.18 15.34
C HIS A 262 -10.81 4.83 14.82
N GLU A 263 -11.25 4.77 13.56
CA GLU A 263 -11.71 3.51 12.95
C GLU A 263 -10.62 2.44 12.88
N LEU A 264 -9.38 2.87 12.63
CA LEU A 264 -8.24 1.98 12.70
C LEU A 264 -8.04 1.45 14.13
N GLY A 265 -8.24 2.28 15.16
CA GLY A 265 -8.23 1.88 16.57
C GLY A 265 -9.14 0.67 16.82
N HIS A 266 -10.38 0.74 16.33
CA HIS A 266 -11.30 -0.41 16.39
C HIS A 266 -10.82 -1.63 15.62
N ASN A 267 -10.30 -1.43 14.41
CA ASN A 267 -9.72 -2.54 13.64
C ASN A 267 -8.51 -3.16 14.37
N LEU A 268 -7.78 -2.40 15.18
CA LEU A 268 -6.67 -2.87 15.98
C LEU A 268 -7.09 -3.47 17.33
N GLY A 269 -8.37 -3.36 17.71
CA GLY A 269 -8.97 -3.99 18.88
C GLY A 269 -9.28 -3.06 20.06
N ALA A 270 -9.36 -1.74 19.86
CA ALA A 270 -9.84 -0.79 20.87
C ALA A 270 -11.33 -0.46 20.68
N VAL A 271 -12.08 -0.01 21.68
CA VAL A 271 -11.83 -0.14 23.11
C VAL A 271 -12.63 -1.36 23.59
N ASN A 272 -11.99 -2.26 24.34
CA ASN A 272 -12.71 -3.45 24.84
C ASN A 272 -13.65 -3.11 25.99
N ASN A 273 -14.77 -3.84 26.08
CA ASN A 273 -15.85 -3.56 27.04
C ASN A 273 -15.49 -3.89 28.49
N SER A 274 -14.35 -4.53 28.76
CA SER A 274 -13.81 -4.72 30.11
C SER A 274 -12.76 -3.66 30.50
N ALA A 275 -12.43 -2.71 29.62
CA ALA A 275 -11.46 -1.66 29.92
C ALA A 275 -11.92 -0.78 31.10
N PRO A 276 -10.99 -0.31 31.96
CA PRO A 276 -11.31 0.45 33.18
C PRO A 276 -12.30 1.60 33.00
N HIS A 277 -12.21 2.34 31.89
CA HIS A 277 -13.07 3.48 31.59
C HIS A 277 -13.80 3.33 30.25
N THR A 278 -14.26 2.13 29.95
CA THR A 278 -15.07 1.88 28.76
C THR A 278 -16.50 2.42 28.87
N SER A 279 -17.05 2.86 27.73
CA SER A 279 -18.47 3.13 27.59
C SER A 279 -19.33 1.86 27.54
N ARG A 280 -18.69 0.70 27.35
CA ARG A 280 -19.27 -0.61 27.00
C ARG A 280 -19.96 -0.67 25.63
N GLY A 281 -19.70 0.32 24.77
CA GLY A 281 -20.13 0.41 23.38
C GLY A 281 -18.97 0.36 22.37
N GLY A 282 -17.76 0.01 22.82
CA GLY A 282 -16.54 0.06 21.99
C GLY A 282 -15.69 1.32 22.17
N HIS A 283 -16.13 2.26 23.02
CA HIS A 283 -15.46 3.54 23.29
C HIS A 283 -14.97 3.64 24.74
N CYS A 284 -14.21 4.68 25.04
CA CYS A 284 -13.83 5.07 26.40
C CYS A 284 -14.60 6.31 26.89
N VAL A 285 -14.44 6.69 28.15
CA VAL A 285 -15.12 7.86 28.75
C VAL A 285 -14.16 8.88 29.36
N ASP A 286 -12.86 8.70 29.14
CA ASP A 286 -11.77 9.55 29.63
C ASP A 286 -11.52 10.72 28.65
N GLU A 287 -12.28 11.80 28.76
CA GLU A 287 -11.94 13.02 28.00
C GLU A 287 -10.52 13.48 28.36
N TRP A 288 -9.69 13.88 27.41
CA TRP A 288 -9.86 14.02 25.96
C TRP A 288 -8.96 13.00 25.25
N ASP A 289 -9.55 11.99 24.61
CA ASP A 289 -8.85 11.14 23.64
C ASP A 289 -9.74 10.79 22.46
N ILE A 290 -9.12 10.29 21.40
CA ILE A 290 -9.77 10.07 20.12
C ILE A 290 -10.88 9.01 20.17
N MET A 291 -10.81 8.03 21.08
CA MET A 291 -11.77 6.92 21.18
C MET A 291 -12.87 7.20 22.22
N CYS A 292 -12.84 8.36 22.88
CA CYS A 292 -13.66 8.63 24.05
C CYS A 292 -14.89 9.47 23.71
N TYR A 293 -16.07 8.86 23.83
CA TYR A 293 -17.33 9.57 23.93
C TYR A 293 -18.44 8.68 24.50
N SER A 294 -19.50 9.31 25.01
CA SER A 294 -20.65 8.63 25.58
C SER A 294 -21.61 8.16 24.50
N ASP A 295 -21.88 6.86 24.47
CA ASP A 295 -22.60 6.23 23.37
C ASP A 295 -23.61 5.15 23.82
N THR A 296 -24.32 4.61 22.83
CA THR A 296 -25.36 3.60 23.02
C THR A 296 -24.74 2.25 23.41
N PRO A 297 -25.42 1.43 24.24
CA PRO A 297 -26.73 1.67 24.86
C PRO A 297 -26.68 2.32 26.25
N TYR A 298 -25.49 2.54 26.82
CA TYR A 298 -25.35 2.85 28.25
C TYR A 298 -25.28 4.35 28.56
N TYR A 299 -24.88 5.19 27.59
CA TYR A 299 -24.72 6.64 27.71
C TYR A 299 -24.07 7.07 29.04
N PRO A 300 -22.89 6.53 29.38
CA PRO A 300 -22.20 6.86 30.63
C PRO A 300 -21.79 8.33 30.67
N GLN A 301 -21.67 8.89 31.86
CA GLN A 301 -21.18 10.25 32.01
C GLN A 301 -19.68 10.29 31.64
N MET A 302 -19.29 11.22 30.76
CA MET A 302 -17.88 11.49 30.46
C MET A 302 -17.13 11.95 31.73
N GLN A 303 -15.87 11.55 31.83
CA GLN A 303 -14.97 11.86 32.94
C GLN A 303 -13.75 12.61 32.40
N ILE A 304 -13.37 13.71 33.03
CA ILE A 304 -12.20 14.50 32.61
C ILE A 304 -11.00 14.00 33.40
N HIS A 305 -10.34 12.96 32.90
CA HIS A 305 -9.09 12.45 33.45
C HIS A 305 -7.88 13.07 32.76
N CYS A 306 -8.04 13.49 31.50
CA CYS A 306 -6.98 14.13 30.75
C CYS A 306 -7.20 15.64 30.71
N PRO A 307 -6.30 16.43 31.30
CA PRO A 307 -6.58 17.82 31.65
C PRO A 307 -6.57 18.80 30.46
N ASN A 308 -6.21 18.35 29.25
CA ASN A 308 -5.98 19.24 28.11
C ASN A 308 -6.63 18.71 26.83
N ARG A 309 -7.37 19.57 26.13
CA ARG A 309 -7.93 19.30 24.80
C ARG A 309 -6.89 19.08 23.70
N SER A 310 -5.61 19.40 23.94
CA SER A 310 -4.55 18.96 23.02
C SER A 310 -4.46 17.44 22.88
N SER A 311 -5.11 16.69 23.77
CA SER A 311 -5.19 15.23 23.74
C SER A 311 -6.33 14.68 22.87
N ASP A 312 -7.18 15.54 22.26
CA ASP A 312 -8.22 15.11 21.28
C ASP A 312 -7.61 14.30 20.10
N ASP A 313 -6.33 14.52 19.80
CA ASP A 313 -5.55 13.80 18.80
C ASP A 313 -4.54 12.81 19.44
N ARG A 314 -4.90 12.21 20.59
CA ARG A 314 -4.11 11.15 21.26
C ARG A 314 -4.92 9.88 21.46
N LEU A 315 -4.19 8.77 21.56
CA LEU A 315 -4.70 7.47 21.97
C LEU A 315 -4.49 7.32 23.48
N ASP A 316 -5.57 7.04 24.20
CA ASP A 316 -5.56 6.62 25.61
C ASP A 316 -4.70 7.54 26.46
N CYS A 317 -5.17 8.76 26.67
CA CYS A 317 -4.38 9.82 27.33
C CYS A 317 -4.07 9.52 28.80
N ASN A 318 -4.83 8.62 29.44
CA ASN A 318 -4.58 8.12 30.79
C ASN A 318 -3.73 6.83 30.81
N HIS A 319 -3.54 6.21 29.64
CA HIS A 319 -2.64 5.09 29.35
C HIS A 319 -2.98 3.78 30.08
N ASP A 320 -4.26 3.53 30.31
CA ASP A 320 -4.76 2.38 31.09
C ASP A 320 -5.91 1.59 30.46
N ASP A 321 -6.50 2.06 29.37
CA ASP A 321 -7.68 1.45 28.74
C ASP A 321 -7.35 0.54 27.55
N TYR A 322 -6.57 1.01 26.59
CA TYR A 322 -6.36 0.29 25.33
C TYR A 322 -4.99 0.52 24.67
N PHE A 323 -4.22 1.52 25.08
CA PHE A 323 -2.96 1.87 24.45
C PHE A 323 -1.91 2.35 25.45
N ASN A 324 -0.83 1.57 25.59
CA ASN A 324 0.36 2.01 26.33
C ASN A 324 1.59 1.23 25.82
N THR A 325 2.66 1.91 25.43
CA THR A 325 3.86 1.22 24.92
C THR A 325 4.76 0.64 26.02
N ASN A 326 4.55 1.07 27.27
CA ASN A 326 5.29 0.65 28.44
C ASN A 326 4.36 0.50 29.66
N PRO A 327 3.38 -0.43 29.62
CA PRO A 327 2.40 -0.56 30.67
C PRO A 327 3.05 -1.05 31.97
N GLN A 328 2.57 -0.52 33.10
CA GLN A 328 3.04 -0.94 34.43
C GLN A 328 2.71 -2.42 34.68
N PRO A 329 3.64 -3.23 35.25
CA PRO A 329 3.37 -4.62 35.58
C PRO A 329 2.11 -4.79 36.42
N GLY A 330 1.19 -5.65 35.98
CA GLY A 330 -0.08 -5.91 36.67
C GLY A 330 -1.21 -4.94 36.32
N SER A 331 -0.99 -3.96 35.45
CA SER A 331 -2.07 -3.13 34.90
C SER A 331 -2.99 -3.93 33.96
N TYR A 332 -4.16 -3.36 33.66
CA TYR A 332 -5.10 -3.93 32.69
C TYR A 332 -4.41 -4.30 31.37
N LEU A 333 -3.60 -3.39 30.81
CA LEU A 333 -2.87 -3.55 29.55
C LEU A 333 -1.71 -4.57 29.58
N THR A 334 -1.40 -5.18 30.74
CA THR A 334 -0.48 -6.34 30.82
C THR A 334 -1.19 -7.68 30.78
N THR A 335 -2.50 -7.70 31.04
CA THR A 335 -3.32 -8.91 31.13
C THR A 335 -4.40 -8.99 30.05
N HIS A 336 -4.75 -7.87 29.43
CA HIS A 336 -5.72 -7.73 28.35
C HIS A 336 -5.08 -7.17 27.09
N TRP A 337 -5.84 -7.14 26.00
CA TRP A 337 -5.36 -6.65 24.71
C TRP A 337 -4.96 -5.19 24.78
N ASN A 338 -3.72 -4.92 24.36
CA ASN A 338 -3.14 -3.60 24.26
C ASN A 338 -2.80 -3.37 22.78
N ILE A 339 -3.46 -2.41 22.14
CA ILE A 339 -3.32 -2.22 20.69
C ILE A 339 -1.90 -1.76 20.32
N ALA A 340 -1.11 -1.25 21.26
CA ALA A 340 0.31 -0.95 21.05
C ALA A 340 1.12 -2.20 20.68
N ASN A 341 0.62 -3.42 20.91
CA ASN A 341 1.28 -4.67 20.51
C ASN A 341 0.79 -5.22 19.16
N ASN A 342 -0.10 -4.49 18.47
CA ASN A 342 -0.69 -4.95 17.23
C ASN A 342 0.35 -5.03 16.09
N GLN A 343 0.33 -6.13 15.34
CA GLN A 343 1.29 -6.42 14.25
C GLN A 343 1.18 -5.45 13.04
N PHE A 344 0.10 -4.67 12.95
CA PHE A 344 -0.07 -3.61 11.96
C PHE A 344 0.57 -2.28 12.37
N LEU A 345 1.22 -2.22 13.54
CA LEU A 345 2.03 -1.09 13.98
C LEU A 345 3.54 -1.43 13.96
N LEU A 346 4.37 -0.42 13.71
CA LEU A 346 5.82 -0.49 13.67
C LEU A 346 6.39 0.03 14.98
N SER A 347 7.10 -0.82 15.74
CA SER A 347 7.64 -0.46 17.05
C SER A 347 9.00 0.27 17.02
N ASN A 348 9.69 0.30 15.88
CA ASN A 348 11.10 0.70 15.78
C ASN A 348 11.36 1.84 14.78
N GLY A 349 10.37 2.70 14.49
CA GLY A 349 10.51 3.70 13.43
C GLY A 349 10.63 3.08 12.03
N GLY A 350 10.14 1.84 11.88
CA GLY A 350 10.28 1.03 10.67
C GLY A 350 11.50 0.12 10.68
N SER A 351 11.35 -1.10 10.13
CA SER A 351 12.51 -1.77 9.57
C SER A 351 12.62 -1.30 8.12
N ASN A 352 13.73 -0.66 7.77
CA ASN A 352 14.20 -0.91 6.41
C ASN A 352 14.20 -2.42 6.19
N PRO A 353 13.71 -2.91 5.04
CA PRO A 353 12.91 -4.12 4.95
C PRO A 353 13.39 -5.26 5.82
N ASN A 354 12.53 -5.84 6.65
CA ASN A 354 12.78 -7.17 7.17
C ASN A 354 11.73 -8.13 6.56
N PRO A 355 12.10 -9.07 5.68
CA PRO A 355 11.16 -9.76 4.81
C PRO A 355 10.69 -11.14 5.33
N ASN A 356 10.76 -11.47 6.64
CA ASN A 356 10.21 -12.75 7.13
C ASN A 356 9.88 -12.79 8.63
N PRO A 357 8.61 -12.96 9.05
CA PRO A 357 8.29 -13.62 10.31
C PRO A 357 8.32 -15.13 10.07
N THR A 358 9.40 -15.82 10.45
CA THR A 358 9.28 -17.26 10.72
C THR A 358 8.39 -17.44 11.95
N PRO A 359 7.40 -18.35 11.93
CA PRO A 359 6.72 -18.74 13.16
C PRO A 359 7.72 -19.48 14.03
N SER A 360 8.26 -18.82 15.06
CA SER A 360 9.06 -19.53 16.07
C SER A 360 8.11 -20.09 17.13
N PRO A 361 8.15 -21.41 17.41
CA PRO A 361 7.39 -22.00 18.48
C PRO A 361 7.89 -21.49 19.85
N THR A 362 6.94 -21.48 20.78
CA THR A 362 6.97 -21.13 22.21
C THR A 362 8.32 -21.30 22.93
N PRO A 363 8.76 -20.34 23.76
CA PRO A 363 9.90 -20.57 24.65
C PRO A 363 9.50 -21.46 25.83
N SER A 364 10.27 -22.54 26.05
CA SER A 364 10.36 -23.20 27.36
C SER A 364 11.70 -22.81 28.02
N PRO A 365 11.77 -22.63 29.35
CA PRO A 365 12.79 -21.79 29.97
C PRO A 365 14.02 -22.61 30.36
N THR A 366 15.22 -22.10 30.04
CA THR A 366 16.40 -22.40 30.85
C THR A 366 17.32 -21.20 30.94
N ARG A 367 17.50 -20.74 32.18
CA ARG A 367 18.40 -19.69 32.66
C ARG A 367 19.87 -20.17 32.59
N THR A 368 20.75 -19.35 32.00
CA THR A 368 22.14 -19.26 32.46
C THR A 368 22.67 -17.83 32.32
N THR A 369 23.20 -17.31 33.42
CA THR A 369 23.73 -15.97 33.63
C THR A 369 25.11 -15.79 33.01
N GLY A 370 25.29 -14.75 32.19
CA GLY A 370 26.59 -14.21 31.78
C GLY A 370 26.49 -12.68 31.59
N PRO A 371 27.53 -11.90 31.93
CA PRO A 371 27.42 -10.44 32.02
C PRO A 371 27.32 -9.77 30.65
N THR A 372 26.36 -8.86 30.52
CA THR A 372 26.10 -8.02 29.34
C THR A 372 27.08 -6.84 29.30
N PRO A 373 27.77 -6.54 28.17
CA PRO A 373 28.48 -5.27 28.01
C PRO A 373 27.50 -4.11 27.80
N ASN A 374 27.79 -2.99 28.44
CA ASN A 374 27.08 -1.71 28.41
C ASN A 374 27.03 -1.13 26.97
N PRO A 375 25.91 -0.56 26.49
CA PRO A 375 25.85 0.04 25.16
C PRO A 375 26.52 1.41 25.15
N THR A 376 27.65 1.52 24.45
CA THR A 376 28.31 2.79 24.16
C THR A 376 27.53 3.55 23.09
N THR A 377 27.08 4.76 23.41
CA THR A 377 26.54 5.72 22.45
C THR A 377 27.66 6.23 21.53
N THR A 378 27.80 5.63 20.35
CA THR A 378 28.69 6.14 19.28
C THR A 378 28.01 7.27 18.52
N THR A 379 28.68 8.42 18.44
CA THR A 379 28.36 9.49 17.48
C THR A 379 28.41 8.95 16.05
N PRO A 380 27.49 9.38 15.14
CA PRO A 380 27.51 8.92 13.75
C PRO A 380 28.80 9.33 13.03
N ASP A 381 29.50 8.36 12.44
CA ASP A 381 30.69 8.59 11.62
C ASP A 381 30.27 9.32 10.32
N PRO A 382 30.79 10.52 10.02
CA PRO A 382 30.50 11.23 8.79
C PRO A 382 31.12 10.56 7.55
N ASN A 383 31.95 9.53 7.72
CA ASN A 383 32.64 8.88 6.63
C ASN A 383 32.73 7.35 6.81
N PRO A 384 31.62 6.64 6.59
CA PRO A 384 31.51 5.22 6.88
C PRO A 384 32.51 4.39 6.08
N THR A 385 33.27 3.54 6.77
CA THR A 385 34.27 2.65 6.15
C THR A 385 33.67 1.39 5.53
N THR A 386 32.41 1.06 5.87
CA THR A 386 31.65 -0.07 5.31
C THR A 386 30.24 0.39 4.93
N GLY A 387 29.69 -0.13 3.84
CA GLY A 387 28.34 0.20 3.40
C GLY A 387 27.24 -0.45 4.24
N PRO A 388 26.00 0.05 4.12
CA PRO A 388 24.86 -0.44 4.88
C PRO A 388 24.42 -1.84 4.42
N ASP A 389 23.74 -2.55 5.32
CA ASP A 389 23.06 -3.80 4.99
C ASP A 389 21.91 -3.52 4.00
N VAL A 390 21.87 -4.31 2.93
CA VAL A 390 20.83 -4.24 1.88
C VAL A 390 19.76 -5.25 2.18
N VAL A 391 18.51 -4.88 1.89
CA VAL A 391 17.41 -5.82 1.89
C VAL A 391 16.74 -5.86 0.53
N VAL A 392 16.44 -7.09 0.10
CA VAL A 392 15.86 -7.39 -1.19
C VAL A 392 14.37 -7.69 -1.06
N SER A 393 13.57 -7.14 -1.95
CA SER A 393 12.12 -7.31 -1.96
C SER A 393 11.50 -7.14 -3.36
N GLN A 394 10.17 -7.26 -3.47
CA GLN A 394 9.42 -7.24 -4.74
C GLN A 394 10.10 -8.06 -5.85
N VAL A 395 10.66 -9.21 -5.47
CA VAL A 395 11.42 -10.03 -6.39
C VAL A 395 10.47 -10.62 -7.42
N THR A 396 10.65 -10.23 -8.67
CA THR A 396 9.93 -10.78 -9.81
C THR A 396 10.82 -11.79 -10.53
N GLN A 397 10.41 -12.20 -11.73
CA GLN A 397 11.21 -13.03 -12.62
C GLN A 397 12.45 -12.30 -13.14
N ASN A 398 12.44 -10.96 -13.19
CA ASN A 398 13.51 -10.21 -13.83
C ASN A 398 13.83 -8.87 -13.16
N SER A 399 13.29 -8.64 -11.97
CA SER A 399 13.58 -7.44 -11.20
C SER A 399 13.52 -7.72 -9.70
N ALA A 400 14.16 -6.84 -8.94
CA ALA A 400 14.07 -6.79 -7.49
C ALA A 400 14.19 -5.34 -7.03
N VAL A 401 13.56 -5.02 -5.90
CA VAL A 401 13.75 -3.74 -5.20
C VAL A 401 14.75 -3.96 -4.07
N LEU A 402 15.71 -3.05 -3.98
CA LEU A 402 16.77 -3.05 -2.99
C LEU A 402 16.61 -1.80 -2.13
N THR A 403 16.61 -1.99 -0.81
CA THR A 403 16.50 -0.88 0.13
C THR A 403 17.53 -1.02 1.23
N TRP A 404 18.11 0.10 1.67
CA TRP A 404 19.12 0.13 2.73
C TRP A 404 19.02 1.39 3.59
N LYS A 405 19.58 1.36 4.80
CA LYS A 405 19.57 2.51 5.70
C LYS A 405 20.49 3.62 5.15
N PRO A 406 20.05 4.89 5.15
CA PRO A 406 20.93 5.98 4.76
C PRO A 406 22.15 5.99 5.69
N ALA A 407 23.33 6.11 5.09
CA ALA A 407 24.57 6.23 5.83
C ALA A 407 24.88 7.72 6.09
N SER A 408 25.37 8.03 7.29
CA SER A 408 25.76 9.39 7.68
C SER A 408 26.86 9.92 6.75
N GLY A 409 26.72 11.16 6.27
CA GLY A 409 27.69 11.80 5.36
C GLY A 409 27.77 11.22 3.94
N ALA A 410 26.84 10.33 3.56
CA ALA A 410 26.79 9.76 2.22
C ALA A 410 26.38 10.81 1.16
N THR A 411 27.15 10.90 0.07
CA THR A 411 26.86 11.70 -1.12
C THR A 411 26.25 10.88 -2.27
N GLY A 412 26.32 9.55 -2.15
CA GLY A 412 25.78 8.57 -3.08
C GLY A 412 26.13 7.14 -2.64
N TYR A 413 25.69 6.17 -3.44
CA TYR A 413 25.85 4.74 -3.17
C TYR A 413 26.16 4.00 -4.46
N ASP A 414 27.18 3.15 -4.45
CA ASP A 414 27.39 2.17 -5.50
C ASP A 414 26.61 0.91 -5.17
N LEU A 415 25.79 0.47 -6.13
CA LEU A 415 25.10 -0.79 -6.03
C LEU A 415 25.90 -1.88 -6.75
N LEU A 416 26.19 -2.96 -6.02
CA LEU A 416 26.89 -4.13 -6.54
C LEU A 416 25.91 -5.28 -6.73
N LEU A 417 25.95 -5.92 -7.89
CA LEU A 417 25.29 -7.19 -8.21
C LEU A 417 26.36 -8.22 -8.54
N ASP A 418 26.40 -9.31 -7.79
CA ASP A 418 27.44 -10.35 -7.84
C ASP A 418 28.85 -9.75 -7.82
N GLN A 419 29.09 -8.85 -6.87
CA GLN A 419 30.36 -8.11 -6.65
C GLN A 419 30.73 -7.11 -7.76
N LYS A 420 29.91 -6.96 -8.80
CA LYS A 420 30.14 -5.98 -9.86
C LYS A 420 29.25 -4.75 -9.66
N ALA A 421 29.85 -3.55 -9.69
CA ALA A 421 29.08 -2.32 -9.66
C ALA A 421 28.17 -2.23 -10.91
N ILE A 422 26.87 -2.02 -10.68
CA ILE A 422 25.85 -1.87 -11.74
C ILE A 422 25.40 -0.42 -11.91
N GLY A 423 25.62 0.43 -10.90
CA GLY A 423 25.40 1.87 -11.01
C GLY A 423 25.58 2.61 -9.68
N ASN A 424 25.65 3.94 -9.77
CA ASN A 424 25.68 4.86 -8.63
C ASN A 424 24.32 5.55 -8.48
N VAL A 425 23.82 5.67 -7.25
CA VAL A 425 22.54 6.31 -6.93
C VAL A 425 22.64 7.21 -5.70
N LYS A 426 21.74 8.18 -5.57
CA LYS A 426 21.54 8.95 -4.33
C LYS A 426 20.40 8.41 -3.47
N ALA A 427 19.45 7.71 -4.09
CA ALA A 427 18.33 7.08 -3.42
C ALA A 427 18.79 5.89 -2.57
N THR A 428 18.06 5.60 -1.50
CA THR A 428 18.25 4.43 -0.63
C THR A 428 17.29 3.29 -0.95
N THR A 429 16.45 3.47 -1.97
CA THR A 429 15.57 2.46 -2.57
C THR A 429 15.82 2.45 -4.07
N VAL A 430 16.21 1.29 -4.62
CA VAL A 430 16.57 1.11 -6.02
C VAL A 430 15.91 -0.13 -6.59
N ARG A 431 15.29 -0.01 -7.76
CA ARG A 431 14.87 -1.17 -8.55
C ARG A 431 16.00 -1.62 -9.46
N VAL A 432 16.36 -2.89 -9.39
CA VAL A 432 17.23 -3.54 -10.37
C VAL A 432 16.36 -4.31 -11.35
N VAL A 433 16.54 -4.07 -12.64
CA VAL A 433 15.76 -4.70 -13.72
C VAL A 433 16.66 -5.53 -14.64
N SER A 434 16.06 -6.24 -15.59
CA SER A 434 16.75 -7.12 -16.56
C SER A 434 17.52 -8.29 -15.91
N LEU A 435 17.10 -8.72 -14.73
CA LEU A 435 17.59 -9.94 -14.10
C LEU A 435 17.09 -11.18 -14.86
N LYS A 436 17.80 -12.30 -14.73
CA LYS A 436 17.40 -13.58 -15.30
C LYS A 436 16.40 -14.28 -14.36
N PRO A 437 15.34 -14.92 -14.86
CA PRO A 437 14.43 -15.72 -14.04
C PRO A 437 15.11 -16.92 -13.37
N GLY A 438 14.57 -17.33 -12.21
CA GLY A 438 15.02 -18.48 -11.43
C GLY A 438 16.49 -18.45 -10.98
N THR A 439 17.13 -17.29 -11.04
CA THR A 439 18.57 -17.10 -10.87
C THR A 439 18.88 -16.52 -9.51
N GLN A 440 19.90 -17.06 -8.84
CA GLN A 440 20.39 -16.52 -7.58
C GLN A 440 21.34 -15.36 -7.83
N TYR A 441 21.14 -14.27 -7.10
CA TYR A 441 21.94 -13.06 -7.14
C TYR A 441 22.40 -12.69 -5.74
N LYS A 442 23.53 -12.00 -5.64
CA LYS A 442 24.00 -11.35 -4.42
C LYS A 442 24.10 -9.85 -4.64
N VAL A 443 23.61 -9.06 -3.70
CA VAL A 443 23.70 -7.60 -3.76
C VAL A 443 24.40 -7.04 -2.54
N ALA A 444 25.12 -5.95 -2.73
CA ALA A 444 25.72 -5.16 -1.66
C ALA A 444 25.75 -3.69 -2.08
N VAL A 445 25.86 -2.80 -1.09
CA VAL A 445 25.97 -1.36 -1.30
C VAL A 445 27.28 -0.87 -0.72
N ALA A 446 27.98 -0.02 -1.45
CA ALA A 446 29.11 0.78 -0.97
C ALA A 446 28.71 2.26 -0.93
N VAL A 447 29.29 3.04 -0.01
CA VAL A 447 28.94 4.44 0.24
C VAL A 447 29.97 5.35 -0.38
N HIS A 448 29.53 6.38 -1.08
CA HIS A 448 30.37 7.52 -1.44
C HIS A 448 30.33 8.51 -0.28
N GLY A 449 31.44 8.68 0.42
CA GLY A 449 31.57 9.64 1.52
C GLY A 449 31.70 11.08 1.02
N ALA A 450 31.43 12.05 1.89
CA ALA A 450 31.64 13.47 1.60
C ALA A 450 33.12 13.83 1.36
N ASP A 451 34.04 12.96 1.76
CA ASP A 451 35.49 13.08 1.50
C ASP A 451 35.92 12.59 0.10
N GLY A 452 34.95 12.13 -0.71
CA GLY A 452 35.20 11.61 -2.05
C GLY A 452 35.69 10.16 -2.09
N LYS A 453 35.73 9.44 -0.97
CA LYS A 453 36.09 8.01 -0.93
C LYS A 453 34.87 7.12 -1.04
N VAL A 454 35.10 5.90 -1.56
CA VAL A 454 34.10 4.84 -1.61
C VAL A 454 34.41 3.81 -0.53
N SER A 455 33.42 3.48 0.30
CA SER A 455 33.55 2.52 1.38
C SER A 455 33.67 1.08 0.87
N ALA A 456 34.06 0.14 1.75
CA ALA A 456 33.90 -1.28 1.45
C ALA A 456 32.41 -1.64 1.32
N PRO A 457 32.00 -2.56 0.43
CA PRO A 457 30.61 -2.99 0.37
C PRO A 457 30.12 -3.54 1.71
N GLY A 458 28.86 -3.23 2.06
CA GLY A 458 28.18 -3.79 3.22
C GLY A 458 27.95 -5.30 3.12
N ARG A 459 27.23 -5.87 4.09
CA ARG A 459 26.89 -7.30 4.06
C ARG A 459 26.11 -7.63 2.79
N GLN A 460 26.51 -8.71 2.12
CA GLN A 460 25.81 -9.20 0.94
C GLN A 460 24.46 -9.81 1.31
N ALA A 461 23.40 -9.38 0.62
CA ALA A 461 22.10 -10.02 0.66
C ALA A 461 21.95 -10.91 -0.58
N ALA A 462 21.60 -12.18 -0.37
CA ALA A 462 21.30 -13.09 -1.46
C ALA A 462 19.79 -13.14 -1.71
N PHE A 463 19.39 -13.17 -2.97
CA PHE A 463 18.01 -13.40 -3.35
C PHE A 463 17.95 -14.28 -4.59
N ARG A 464 16.78 -14.86 -4.86
CA ARG A 464 16.54 -15.63 -6.06
C ARG A 464 15.36 -15.05 -6.79
N THR A 465 15.56 -14.65 -8.05
CA THR A 465 14.44 -14.24 -8.91
C THR A 465 13.44 -15.38 -9.05
N GLN A 466 12.18 -15.03 -9.18
CA GLN A 466 11.15 -16.03 -9.38
C GLN A 466 11.43 -16.82 -10.67
N PRO A 467 11.09 -18.11 -10.72
CA PRO A 467 11.21 -18.88 -11.95
C PRO A 467 10.35 -18.23 -13.05
N ALA A 468 10.82 -18.32 -14.29
CA ALA A 468 10.00 -17.91 -15.42
C ALA A 468 8.66 -18.65 -15.36
N GLY A 469 7.58 -17.92 -15.60
CA GLY A 469 6.25 -18.50 -15.69
C GLY A 469 6.15 -19.35 -16.96
N GLY A 470 5.36 -20.41 -16.87
CA GLY A 470 5.02 -21.23 -18.01
C GLY A 470 5.88 -22.48 -18.20
N THR A 471 5.50 -23.26 -19.21
CA THR A 471 6.09 -24.56 -19.52
C THR A 471 6.82 -24.50 -20.86
N THR A 472 7.31 -25.63 -21.35
CA THR A 472 7.73 -25.78 -22.75
C THR A 472 6.65 -25.36 -23.77
N ALA A 473 5.39 -25.22 -23.35
CA ALA A 473 4.27 -24.76 -24.19
C ALA A 473 4.13 -23.23 -24.30
N GLY A 474 4.81 -22.43 -23.48
CA GLY A 474 4.73 -20.96 -23.52
C GLY A 474 4.71 -20.29 -22.14
N PRO A 475 4.71 -18.94 -22.09
CA PRO A 475 4.91 -18.16 -20.85
C PRO A 475 3.72 -18.14 -19.87
N VAL A 476 2.57 -18.63 -20.33
CA VAL A 476 1.30 -18.65 -19.59
C VAL A 476 0.57 -19.94 -19.89
N GLU A 477 -0.15 -20.46 -18.89
CA GLU A 477 -0.93 -21.69 -18.99
C GLU A 477 -2.44 -21.40 -19.02
N PRO A 478 -3.22 -22.14 -19.81
CA PRO A 478 -4.68 -22.05 -19.78
C PRO A 478 -5.24 -22.30 -18.37
N GLY A 479 -6.23 -21.49 -17.97
CA GLY A 479 -6.94 -21.64 -16.69
C GLY A 479 -6.16 -21.13 -15.46
N LYS A 480 -4.90 -20.71 -15.61
CA LYS A 480 -4.14 -20.04 -14.54
C LYS A 480 -4.28 -18.53 -14.63
N ARG A 481 -4.16 -17.86 -13.49
CA ARG A 481 -4.14 -16.39 -13.37
C ARG A 481 -2.71 -15.90 -13.25
N TYR A 482 -2.39 -14.80 -13.93
CA TYR A 482 -1.08 -14.18 -13.88
C TYR A 482 -1.19 -12.68 -13.61
N LEU A 483 -0.23 -12.15 -12.88
CA LEU A 483 0.10 -10.73 -12.89
C LEU A 483 0.97 -10.44 -14.11
N MET A 484 0.61 -9.42 -14.88
CA MET A 484 1.44 -8.88 -15.95
C MET A 484 2.28 -7.73 -15.40
N LEU A 485 3.56 -7.96 -15.14
CA LEU A 485 4.43 -6.98 -14.50
C LEU A 485 5.33 -6.34 -15.53
N ASN A 486 5.35 -5.01 -15.57
CA ASN A 486 6.27 -4.28 -16.42
C ASN A 486 7.69 -4.42 -15.89
N SER A 487 8.60 -4.89 -16.73
CA SER A 487 9.98 -5.19 -16.33
C SER A 487 10.77 -3.94 -15.93
N PHE A 488 10.32 -2.75 -16.34
CA PHE A 488 11.00 -1.49 -16.08
C PHE A 488 10.43 -0.76 -14.86
N THR A 489 9.12 -0.50 -14.86
CA THR A 489 8.49 0.25 -13.76
C THR A 489 8.20 -0.65 -12.55
N GLY A 490 8.07 -1.97 -12.74
CA GLY A 490 7.60 -2.91 -11.73
C GLY A 490 6.10 -2.85 -11.47
N GLN A 491 5.39 -1.94 -12.13
CA GLN A 491 3.94 -1.82 -12.07
C GLN A 491 3.26 -3.04 -12.70
N ALA A 492 2.09 -3.38 -12.19
CA ALA A 492 1.23 -4.39 -12.77
C ALA A 492 0.28 -3.75 -13.80
N ALA A 493 -0.03 -4.48 -14.87
CA ALA A 493 -1.19 -4.15 -15.69
C ALA A 493 -2.46 -4.33 -14.85
N ASP A 494 -3.26 -3.27 -14.77
CA ASP A 494 -4.33 -3.10 -13.80
C ASP A 494 -5.59 -2.57 -14.50
N MET A 495 -6.70 -3.28 -14.30
CA MET A 495 -8.01 -2.80 -14.72
C MET A 495 -8.48 -1.71 -13.78
N TYR A 496 -8.47 -0.45 -14.25
CA TYR A 496 -8.72 0.72 -13.43
C TYR A 496 -9.99 0.59 -12.58
N GLY A 497 -9.83 0.85 -11.28
CA GLY A 497 -10.89 0.81 -10.27
C GLY A 497 -11.62 -0.53 -10.17
N ALA A 498 -10.97 -1.62 -10.56
CA ALA A 498 -11.58 -2.95 -10.67
C ALA A 498 -12.87 -2.95 -11.51
N SER A 499 -13.02 -1.96 -12.40
CA SER A 499 -14.27 -1.71 -13.10
C SER A 499 -14.65 -2.91 -13.95
N ARG A 500 -15.96 -3.21 -13.95
CA ARG A 500 -16.55 -4.25 -14.80
C ARG A 500 -17.21 -3.65 -16.04
N ALA A 501 -17.12 -2.34 -16.26
CA ALA A 501 -17.77 -1.64 -17.36
C ALA A 501 -17.07 -1.90 -18.71
N ASN A 502 -17.84 -1.84 -19.80
CA ASN A 502 -17.28 -1.82 -21.15
C ASN A 502 -16.50 -0.51 -21.34
N GLY A 503 -15.30 -0.59 -21.92
CA GLY A 503 -14.47 0.59 -22.15
C GLY A 503 -13.63 1.02 -20.95
N ALA A 504 -13.70 0.33 -19.81
CA ALA A 504 -12.77 0.58 -18.70
C ALA A 504 -11.33 0.36 -19.17
N VAL A 505 -10.46 1.31 -18.83
CA VAL A 505 -9.11 1.40 -19.38
C VAL A 505 -8.12 0.58 -18.57
N LEU A 506 -7.07 0.13 -19.26
CA LEU A 506 -5.95 -0.56 -18.66
C LEU A 506 -4.85 0.44 -18.30
N ILE A 507 -4.39 0.39 -17.06
CA ILE A 507 -3.29 1.21 -16.54
C ILE A 507 -2.15 0.35 -16.01
N GLY A 508 -0.96 0.91 -15.89
CA GLY A 508 0.13 0.43 -15.06
C GLY A 508 -0.04 1.03 -13.67
N TYR A 509 -0.12 0.18 -12.66
CA TYR A 509 -0.34 0.61 -11.27
C TYR A 509 0.56 -0.15 -10.28
N GLN A 510 0.68 0.39 -9.06
CA GLN A 510 1.44 -0.25 -7.99
C GLN A 510 0.95 -1.68 -7.77
N ARG A 511 1.91 -2.61 -7.68
CA ARG A 511 1.60 -4.04 -7.57
C ARG A 511 1.03 -4.34 -6.18
N HIS A 512 -0.26 -4.71 -6.13
CA HIS A 512 -0.95 -5.12 -4.90
C HIS A 512 -1.55 -6.54 -4.98
N GLY A 513 -1.65 -7.12 -6.18
CA GLY A 513 -2.04 -8.52 -6.38
C GLY A 513 -3.54 -8.81 -6.32
N TYR A 514 -4.39 -7.83 -5.99
CA TYR A 514 -5.85 -7.92 -6.10
C TYR A 514 -6.34 -8.30 -7.51
N THR A 515 -7.61 -8.71 -7.60
CA THR A 515 -8.16 -9.38 -8.80
C THR A 515 -8.15 -8.52 -10.07
N ASN A 516 -8.15 -7.19 -9.94
CA ASN A 516 -8.03 -6.24 -11.04
C ASN A 516 -6.63 -6.25 -11.72
N GLN A 517 -5.61 -6.83 -11.07
CA GLN A 517 -4.26 -7.04 -11.66
C GLN A 517 -4.05 -8.46 -12.18
N GLN A 518 -5.06 -9.33 -12.09
CA GLN A 518 -4.96 -10.73 -12.48
C GLN A 518 -5.58 -10.96 -13.86
N TRP A 519 -4.87 -11.72 -14.69
CA TRP A 519 -5.21 -11.96 -16.09
C TRP A 519 -5.22 -13.46 -16.40
N LEU A 520 -6.21 -13.89 -17.20
CA LEU A 520 -6.24 -15.22 -17.80
C LEU A 520 -5.91 -15.13 -19.29
N PHE A 521 -5.25 -16.15 -19.81
CA PHE A 521 -4.83 -16.21 -21.21
C PHE A 521 -5.52 -17.38 -21.90
N GLU A 522 -6.27 -17.07 -22.96
CA GLU A 522 -7.03 -18.06 -23.73
C GLU A 522 -6.45 -18.15 -25.14
N ASN A 523 -6.01 -19.34 -25.55
CA ASN A 523 -5.50 -19.57 -26.89
C ASN A 523 -6.62 -19.43 -27.94
N VAL A 524 -6.39 -18.60 -28.97
CA VAL A 524 -7.34 -18.38 -30.09
C VAL A 524 -6.77 -18.83 -31.45
N GLY A 525 -5.71 -19.64 -31.44
CA GLY A 525 -5.08 -20.21 -32.62
C GLY A 525 -4.04 -19.28 -33.28
N GLY A 526 -3.20 -19.86 -34.13
CA GLY A 526 -2.18 -19.11 -34.90
C GLY A 526 -1.11 -18.43 -34.04
N GLY A 527 -0.90 -18.88 -32.80
CA GLY A 527 0.02 -18.28 -31.84
C GLY A 527 -0.50 -17.01 -31.14
N TYR A 528 -1.81 -16.77 -31.19
CA TYR A 528 -2.46 -15.64 -30.52
C TYR A 528 -3.27 -16.09 -29.30
N VAL A 529 -3.40 -15.17 -28.34
CA VAL A 529 -4.22 -15.32 -27.14
C VAL A 529 -5.22 -14.18 -27.00
N ARG A 530 -6.34 -14.43 -26.32
CA ARG A 530 -7.14 -13.39 -25.67
C ARG A 530 -6.65 -13.22 -24.25
N VAL A 531 -6.51 -11.97 -23.82
CA VAL A 531 -6.15 -11.61 -22.44
C VAL A 531 -7.44 -11.20 -21.72
N LYS A 532 -7.87 -12.00 -20.77
CA LYS A 532 -9.15 -11.86 -20.05
C LYS A 532 -8.90 -11.34 -18.64
N SER A 533 -9.58 -10.26 -18.27
CA SER A 533 -9.57 -9.73 -16.91
C SER A 533 -10.18 -10.75 -15.94
N ALA A 534 -9.49 -11.04 -14.83
CA ALA A 534 -10.01 -11.92 -13.80
C ALA A 534 -11.17 -11.28 -13.01
N VAL A 535 -11.23 -9.95 -12.93
CA VAL A 535 -12.31 -9.24 -12.21
C VAL A 535 -13.62 -9.19 -13.00
N SER A 536 -13.56 -8.96 -14.32
CA SER A 536 -14.77 -8.75 -15.13
C SER A 536 -15.12 -9.93 -16.04
N GLY A 537 -14.15 -10.78 -16.35
CA GLY A 537 -14.26 -11.80 -17.40
C GLY A 537 -14.28 -11.24 -18.82
N LYS A 538 -13.97 -9.95 -19.02
CA LYS A 538 -13.90 -9.29 -20.33
C LYS A 538 -12.48 -9.32 -20.89
N CYS A 539 -12.36 -9.11 -22.20
CA CYS A 539 -11.10 -9.22 -22.92
C CYS A 539 -10.50 -7.84 -23.19
N LEU A 540 -9.16 -7.76 -23.11
CA LEU A 540 -8.43 -6.58 -23.54
C LEU A 540 -8.60 -6.36 -25.04
N GLN A 541 -8.95 -5.13 -25.41
CA GLN A 541 -9.31 -4.74 -26.75
C GLN A 541 -8.73 -3.35 -27.09
N ILE A 542 -8.25 -3.21 -28.33
CA ILE A 542 -7.94 -1.90 -28.94
C ILE A 542 -9.17 -1.32 -29.67
N GLY A 543 -9.26 0.00 -29.78
CA GLY A 543 -10.35 0.67 -30.50
C GLY A 543 -10.09 0.81 -32.01
N GLY A 544 -10.95 0.27 -32.88
CA GLY A 544 -10.78 0.48 -34.33
C GLY A 544 -9.43 -0.02 -34.88
N LYS A 545 -8.79 0.77 -35.76
CA LYS A 545 -7.50 0.40 -36.38
C LYS A 545 -6.34 0.64 -35.40
N PRO A 546 -5.35 -0.28 -35.31
CA PRO A 546 -4.18 -0.10 -34.44
C PRO A 546 -3.37 1.15 -34.81
N VAL A 547 -3.17 2.04 -33.83
CA VAL A 547 -2.31 3.23 -33.96
C VAL A 547 -1.45 3.40 -32.71
N ALA A 548 -0.24 3.95 -32.85
CA ALA A 548 0.61 4.24 -31.70
C ALA A 548 -0.01 5.33 -30.82
N GLY A 549 0.11 5.21 -29.50
CA GLY A 549 -0.55 6.08 -28.52
C GLY A 549 -2.01 5.70 -28.23
N GLN A 550 -2.51 4.61 -28.80
CA GLN A 550 -3.85 4.11 -28.49
C GLN A 550 -3.86 3.36 -27.17
N TRP A 551 -4.69 3.80 -26.21
CA TRP A 551 -4.90 3.08 -24.95
C TRP A 551 -5.67 1.78 -25.15
N ILE A 552 -5.50 0.87 -24.20
CA ILE A 552 -6.20 -0.42 -24.16
C ILE A 552 -7.38 -0.33 -23.20
N ALA A 553 -8.49 -0.96 -23.57
CA ALA A 553 -9.67 -1.06 -22.71
C ALA A 553 -10.23 -2.48 -22.69
N GLN A 554 -11.11 -2.81 -21.76
CA GLN A 554 -11.83 -4.08 -21.79
C GLN A 554 -13.15 -4.00 -22.56
N GLN A 555 -13.49 -5.09 -23.24
CA GLN A 555 -14.77 -5.29 -23.94
C GLN A 555 -15.23 -6.74 -23.80
N PRO A 556 -16.54 -7.05 -24.01
CA PRO A 556 -16.99 -8.43 -24.08
C PRO A 556 -16.13 -9.24 -25.05
N CYS A 557 -15.73 -10.44 -24.63
CA CYS A 557 -14.84 -11.28 -25.43
C CYS A 557 -15.53 -11.71 -26.74
N GLY A 558 -14.82 -11.56 -27.86
CA GLY A 558 -15.25 -11.94 -29.19
C GLY A 558 -14.09 -12.52 -30.02
N THR A 559 -14.26 -12.60 -31.33
CA THR A 559 -13.26 -13.17 -32.27
C THR A 559 -12.50 -12.10 -33.06
N ALA A 560 -12.72 -10.82 -32.74
CA ALA A 560 -12.10 -9.70 -33.44
C ALA A 560 -10.57 -9.70 -33.30
N ALA A 561 -9.87 -9.32 -34.38
CA ALA A 561 -8.41 -9.18 -34.37
C ALA A 561 -7.91 -8.16 -33.32
N SER A 562 -8.75 -7.18 -32.97
CA SER A 562 -8.49 -6.19 -31.92
C SER A 562 -8.39 -6.76 -30.50
N GLN A 563 -8.77 -8.03 -30.29
CA GLN A 563 -8.63 -8.75 -29.01
C GLN A 563 -7.61 -9.88 -29.05
N ALA A 564 -6.94 -10.10 -30.19
CA ALA A 564 -5.98 -11.18 -30.36
C ALA A 564 -4.55 -10.65 -30.19
N TRP A 565 -3.84 -11.16 -29.18
CA TRP A 565 -2.52 -10.72 -28.76
C TRP A 565 -1.49 -11.81 -29.00
N LYS A 566 -0.32 -11.46 -29.54
CA LYS A 566 0.83 -12.35 -29.68
C LYS A 566 1.84 -12.06 -28.59
N ILE A 567 2.12 -13.05 -27.76
CA ILE A 567 3.19 -12.96 -26.76
C ILE A 567 4.49 -13.42 -27.40
N THR A 568 5.49 -12.54 -27.46
CA THR A 568 6.79 -12.83 -28.09
C THR A 568 7.90 -12.71 -27.06
N ALA A 569 8.72 -13.75 -26.93
CA ALA A 569 9.87 -13.73 -26.04
C ALA A 569 10.93 -12.72 -26.53
N ASN A 570 11.59 -12.06 -25.59
CA ASN A 570 12.78 -11.25 -25.80
C ASN A 570 13.84 -11.62 -24.74
N ALA A 571 15.01 -10.99 -24.79
CA ALA A 571 16.16 -11.36 -23.96
C ALA A 571 15.88 -11.33 -22.44
N THR A 572 14.92 -10.54 -21.98
CA THR A 572 14.67 -10.30 -20.54
C THR A 572 13.19 -10.36 -20.15
N GLY A 573 12.31 -10.86 -21.02
CA GLY A 573 10.87 -10.95 -20.78
C GLY A 573 10.07 -11.17 -22.07
N TYR A 574 8.91 -10.52 -22.17
CA TYR A 574 7.98 -10.68 -23.28
C TYR A 574 7.46 -9.33 -23.80
N THR A 575 7.09 -9.27 -25.08
CA THR A 575 6.25 -8.22 -25.64
C THR A 575 4.87 -8.78 -25.98
N LEU A 576 3.83 -7.94 -25.92
CA LEU A 576 2.48 -8.29 -26.38
C LEU A 576 2.16 -7.44 -27.61
N GLY A 577 2.07 -8.07 -28.79
CA GLY A 577 1.68 -7.40 -30.04
C GLY A 577 0.23 -7.68 -30.40
N VAL A 578 -0.49 -6.70 -30.95
CA VAL A 578 -1.89 -6.90 -31.40
C VAL A 578 -1.93 -7.46 -32.82
N LYS A 579 -2.84 -8.40 -33.10
CA LYS A 579 -2.97 -9.04 -34.42
C LYS A 579 -3.24 -8.01 -35.51
N GLY A 580 -2.49 -8.11 -36.61
CA GLY A 580 -2.60 -7.20 -37.75
C GLY A 580 -1.83 -5.89 -37.59
N SER A 581 -0.92 -5.79 -36.62
CA SER A 581 -0.07 -4.62 -36.39
C SER A 581 1.34 -5.00 -35.94
N PRO A 582 2.38 -4.20 -36.23
CA PRO A 582 3.69 -4.34 -35.59
C PRO A 582 3.73 -3.73 -34.17
N LEU A 583 2.67 -3.02 -33.74
CA LEU A 583 2.64 -2.30 -32.47
C LEU A 583 2.55 -3.24 -31.26
N VAL A 584 3.18 -2.82 -30.17
CA VAL A 584 3.28 -3.59 -28.91
C VAL A 584 2.73 -2.82 -27.73
N LEU A 585 2.27 -3.53 -26.70
CA LEU A 585 1.83 -2.96 -25.43
C LEU A 585 3.02 -2.36 -24.66
N GLY A 586 2.90 -1.10 -24.24
CA GLY A 586 3.85 -0.43 -23.38
C GLY A 586 3.20 0.49 -22.36
N VAL A 587 4.00 0.92 -21.38
CA VAL A 587 3.59 1.93 -20.39
C VAL A 587 3.74 3.33 -21.02
N SER A 588 2.70 4.15 -20.84
CA SER A 588 2.66 5.57 -21.27
C SER A 588 3.10 6.50 -20.15
N ASN A 589 3.54 7.71 -20.50
CA ASN A 589 3.72 8.83 -19.56
C ASN A 589 2.41 9.57 -19.26
N ARG A 590 1.30 9.14 -19.87
CA ARG A 590 -0.01 9.76 -19.70
C ARG A 590 -0.67 9.21 -18.44
N ASP A 591 -0.81 10.06 -17.44
CA ASP A 591 -1.54 9.74 -16.21
C ASP A 591 -3.04 9.58 -16.47
N TYR A 592 -3.63 8.63 -15.76
CA TYR A 592 -5.06 8.41 -15.64
C TYR A 592 -5.38 8.13 -14.18
N TYR A 593 -5.71 9.19 -13.45
CA TYR A 593 -6.09 9.14 -12.04
C TYR A 593 -5.04 8.42 -11.17
N GLY A 594 -3.77 8.81 -11.32
CA GLY A 594 -2.64 8.25 -10.56
C GLY A 594 -2.06 6.95 -11.12
N GLY A 595 -2.60 6.43 -12.22
CA GLY A 595 -2.05 5.28 -12.94
C GLY A 595 -1.56 5.66 -14.34
N ALA A 596 -0.47 5.05 -14.80
CA ALA A 596 0.06 5.29 -16.14
C ALA A 596 -0.79 4.53 -17.18
N LEU A 597 -1.32 5.18 -18.22
CA LEU A 597 -2.07 4.47 -19.26
C LEU A 597 -1.20 3.38 -19.93
N LEU A 598 -1.81 2.21 -20.21
CA LEU A 598 -1.19 1.24 -21.11
C LEU A 598 -1.70 1.43 -22.53
N GLU A 599 -0.77 1.42 -23.48
CA GLU A 599 -1.04 1.81 -24.86
C GLU A 599 -0.24 0.98 -25.88
N LEU A 600 -0.65 1.06 -27.15
CA LEU A 600 0.12 0.58 -28.29
C LEU A 600 1.28 1.51 -28.61
N GLN A 601 2.46 0.95 -28.84
CA GLN A 601 3.69 1.69 -29.15
C GLN A 601 4.42 1.06 -30.34
N GLN A 602 5.24 1.85 -31.02
CA GLN A 602 6.17 1.33 -32.02
C GLN A 602 7.16 0.37 -31.34
N PRO A 603 7.45 -0.80 -31.94
CA PRO A 603 8.37 -1.76 -31.34
C PRO A 603 9.80 -1.17 -31.36
N GLY A 604 10.43 -1.07 -30.19
CA GLY A 604 11.77 -0.47 -30.07
C GLY A 604 12.70 -1.19 -29.10
N ASN A 605 12.31 -2.39 -28.65
CA ASN A 605 12.98 -3.13 -27.57
C ASN A 605 13.22 -2.28 -26.30
N GLN A 606 12.35 -1.30 -26.05
CA GLN A 606 12.45 -0.40 -24.91
C GLN A 606 12.00 -1.12 -23.63
N ALA A 607 12.59 -0.78 -22.48
CA ALA A 607 12.36 -1.52 -21.23
C ALA A 607 10.88 -1.44 -20.78
N TRP A 608 10.20 -0.32 -21.00
CA TRP A 608 8.78 -0.12 -20.67
C TRP A 608 7.79 -0.86 -21.61
N GLN A 609 8.30 -1.55 -22.64
CA GLN A 609 7.50 -2.45 -23.51
C GLN A 609 7.66 -3.92 -23.10
N ARG A 610 8.48 -4.21 -22.08
CA ARG A 610 8.79 -5.57 -21.65
C ARG A 610 7.92 -5.94 -20.44
N TRP A 611 7.35 -7.13 -20.51
CA TRP A 611 6.46 -7.68 -19.51
C TRP A 611 6.96 -9.04 -19.01
N THR A 612 6.63 -9.36 -17.76
CA THR A 612 6.74 -10.70 -17.19
C THR A 612 5.39 -11.20 -16.73
N PHE A 613 5.24 -12.51 -16.67
CA PHE A 613 4.00 -13.16 -16.26
C PHE A 613 4.27 -13.95 -14.99
N GLN A 614 3.94 -13.36 -13.84
CA GLN A 614 4.02 -14.04 -12.56
C GLN A 614 2.70 -14.75 -12.30
N GLN A 615 2.71 -16.08 -12.12
CA GLN A 615 1.49 -16.80 -11.72
C GLN A 615 1.02 -16.27 -10.36
N SER A 616 -0.27 -15.93 -10.27
CA SER A 616 -0.90 -15.56 -9.01
C SER A 616 -1.06 -16.83 -8.17
N THR A 617 -0.56 -16.80 -6.93
CA THR A 617 -0.98 -17.77 -5.91
C THR A 617 -2.40 -17.38 -5.48
N SER A 618 -3.29 -18.37 -5.45
CA SER A 618 -4.71 -18.22 -5.13
C SER A 618 -4.97 -17.64 -3.77
#